data_AF-A0A7J4E526-F1
#
_entry.id   AF-A0A7J4E526-F1
#
_cell.length_a   1.000
_cell.length_b   1.000
_cell.length_c   1.000
_cell.angle_alpha   90.00
_cell.angle_beta   90.00
_cell.angle_gamma   90.00
#
_symmetry.space_group_name_H-M   'P 1'
#
loop_
_entity.id
_entity.type
_entity.pdbx_description
1 polymer ?
#
loop_
_entity_poly.entity_id
_entity_poly.type
_entity_poly.pdbx_seq_one_letter_code
_entity_poly.pdbx_strand_id
1 'polypeptide(L)'
;MSAKNYLKLKSAVPYYNFLRKFAFPGKLKLLAYISILNPVGCSLIFLVDRPSLTQALRGAAFGAFAFTIPSLLSDLAIASLLLNEKLMDLRRSMAVSLFSSLLWLLIFGLGISLCASLETSFYLGVPIVLTIRSLIFFSMTSSKLHNRILSAALEPALCLVMGIITLRLNAFKGGLTAILSLLFGLGYATLVLRKVERKGVEKFGFSSLGLLKSFLTTWLDEEISPL
;
A
#
# COMPACT_ATOMS: atom_id res chain seq x y z
N MET A 1 5.65 -41.49 4.55
CA MET A 1 5.16 -40.32 5.32
C MET A 1 4.29 -40.85 6.47
N SER A 2 4.60 -40.54 7.73
CA SER A 2 3.90 -41.13 8.90
C SER A 2 2.47 -40.61 9.03
N ALA A 3 1.50 -41.46 9.39
CA ALA A 3 0.08 -41.12 9.56
C ALA A 3 -0.16 -39.95 10.54
N LYS A 4 0.74 -39.76 11.52
CA LYS A 4 0.74 -38.61 12.44
C LYS A 4 1.01 -37.28 11.74
N ASN A 5 1.86 -37.26 10.71
CA ASN A 5 2.17 -36.05 9.94
C ASN A 5 0.99 -35.67 9.02
N TYR A 6 0.28 -36.68 8.49
CA TYR A 6 -0.90 -36.46 7.65
C TYR A 6 -2.06 -35.84 8.42
N LEU A 7 -2.31 -36.29 9.66
CA LEU A 7 -3.33 -35.73 10.55
C LEU A 7 -3.02 -34.29 10.99
N LYS A 8 -1.74 -33.96 11.27
CA LYS A 8 -1.31 -32.57 11.57
C LYS A 8 -1.44 -31.63 10.37
N LEU A 9 -1.16 -32.11 9.16
CA LEU A 9 -1.40 -31.34 7.93
C LEU A 9 -2.90 -31.06 7.77
N LYS A 10 -3.74 -32.09 7.90
CA LYS A 10 -5.20 -31.97 7.71
C LYS A 10 -5.87 -31.01 8.71
N SER A 11 -5.38 -30.91 9.95
CA SER A 11 -5.89 -29.94 10.93
C SER A 11 -5.41 -28.51 10.67
N ALA A 12 -4.29 -28.32 9.98
CA ALA A 12 -3.78 -27.01 9.58
C ALA A 12 -4.46 -26.46 8.31
N VAL A 13 -4.96 -27.33 7.41
CA VAL A 13 -5.66 -26.94 6.17
C VAL A 13 -6.78 -25.91 6.39
N PRO A 14 -7.72 -26.04 7.36
CA PRO A 14 -8.75 -25.04 7.58
C PRO A 14 -8.18 -23.68 8.01
N TYR A 15 -7.12 -23.68 8.83
CA TYR A 15 -6.45 -22.46 9.26
C TYR A 15 -5.74 -21.77 8.08
N TYR A 16 -5.02 -22.54 7.27
CA TYR A 16 -4.38 -22.03 6.04
C TYR A 16 -5.40 -21.52 5.02
N ASN A 17 -6.54 -22.21 4.85
CA ASN A 17 -7.61 -21.75 3.96
C ASN A 17 -8.31 -20.49 4.48
N PHE A 18 -8.48 -20.36 5.80
CA PHE A 18 -9.00 -19.14 6.40
C PHE A 18 -8.05 -17.96 6.21
N LEU A 19 -6.76 -18.13 6.55
CA LEU A 19 -5.70 -17.16 6.28
C LEU A 19 -5.65 -16.83 4.79
N ARG A 20 -5.77 -17.81 3.90
CA ARG A 20 -5.75 -17.59 2.44
C ARG A 20 -6.90 -16.70 1.99
N LYS A 21 -8.12 -16.95 2.49
CA LYS A 21 -9.32 -16.21 2.08
C LYS A 21 -9.34 -14.76 2.58
N PHE A 22 -8.74 -14.50 3.74
CA PHE A 22 -8.64 -13.16 4.33
C PHE A 22 -7.38 -12.39 3.92
N ALA A 23 -6.22 -13.05 3.92
CA ALA A 23 -4.94 -12.44 3.57
C ALA A 23 -4.76 -12.25 2.05
N PHE A 24 -5.41 -13.08 1.24
CA PHE A 24 -5.34 -13.00 -0.22
C PHE A 24 -6.74 -12.90 -0.85
N PRO A 25 -7.42 -11.74 -0.73
CA PRO A 25 -8.67 -11.50 -1.45
C PRO A 25 -8.45 -11.53 -2.98
N GLY A 26 -9.48 -11.90 -3.74
CA GLY A 26 -9.44 -11.86 -5.21
C GLY A 26 -9.47 -10.42 -5.74
N LYS A 27 -9.08 -10.20 -7.00
CA LYS A 27 -9.00 -8.87 -7.64
C LYS A 27 -10.31 -8.08 -7.54
N LEU A 28 -11.46 -8.72 -7.79
CA LEU A 28 -12.77 -8.08 -7.70
C LEU A 28 -13.11 -7.63 -6.28
N LYS A 29 -12.70 -8.39 -5.26
CA LYS A 29 -12.90 -8.02 -3.86
C LYS A 29 -12.02 -6.85 -3.47
N LEU A 30 -10.75 -6.84 -3.92
CA LEU A 30 -9.86 -5.70 -3.69
C LEU A 30 -10.40 -4.42 -4.33
N LEU A 31 -10.88 -4.51 -5.58
CA LEU A 31 -11.54 -3.41 -6.26
C LEU A 31 -12.73 -2.89 -5.43
N ALA A 32 -13.64 -3.77 -5.01
CA ALA A 32 -14.77 -3.40 -4.17
C ALA A 32 -14.33 -2.76 -2.84
N TYR A 33 -13.30 -3.30 -2.19
CA TYR A 33 -12.77 -2.76 -0.94
C TYR A 33 -12.21 -1.35 -1.14
N ILE A 34 -11.39 -1.10 -2.17
CA ILE A 34 -10.87 0.25 -2.46
C ILE A 34 -12.01 1.22 -2.80
N SER A 35 -12.99 0.77 -3.60
CA SER A 35 -14.13 1.58 -4.03
C SER A 35 -15.09 1.94 -2.90
N ILE A 36 -15.20 1.11 -1.86
CA ILE A 36 -16.09 1.35 -0.72
C ILE A 36 -15.34 2.07 0.40
N LEU A 37 -14.14 1.58 0.75
CA LEU A 37 -13.37 2.07 1.89
C LEU A 37 -13.04 3.56 1.76
N ASN A 38 -12.57 3.98 0.58
CA ASN A 38 -12.08 5.34 0.41
C ASN A 38 -13.19 6.40 0.55
N PRO A 39 -14.34 6.27 -0.15
CA PRO A 39 -15.48 7.15 0.07
C PRO A 39 -16.02 7.10 1.50
N VAL A 40 -16.20 5.91 2.07
CA VAL A 40 -16.76 5.76 3.43
C VAL A 40 -15.80 6.36 4.47
N GLY A 41 -14.51 6.05 4.38
CA GLY A 41 -13.48 6.56 5.27
C GLY A 41 -13.38 8.09 5.22
N CYS A 42 -13.34 8.69 4.03
CA CYS A 42 -13.35 10.14 3.90
C CYS A 42 -14.66 10.78 4.40
N SER A 43 -15.81 10.14 4.18
CA SER A 43 -17.10 10.61 4.71
C SER A 43 -17.07 10.72 6.23
N LEU A 44 -16.54 9.68 6.91
CA LEU A 44 -16.39 9.67 8.36
C LEU A 44 -15.44 10.77 8.84
N ILE A 45 -14.30 10.97 8.18
CA ILE A 45 -13.34 12.02 8.54
C ILE A 45 -13.98 13.41 8.43
N PHE A 46 -14.74 13.68 7.38
CA PHE A 46 -15.41 14.97 7.18
C PHE A 46 -16.55 15.19 8.17
N LEU A 47 -17.24 14.13 8.58
CA LEU A 47 -18.23 14.19 9.66
C LEU A 47 -17.62 14.51 11.01
N VAL A 48 -16.40 14.01 11.29
CA VAL A 48 -15.65 14.36 12.51
C VAL A 48 -15.22 15.83 12.47
N ASP A 49 -14.78 16.36 11.33
CA ASP A 49 -14.46 17.79 11.18
C ASP A 49 -15.70 18.66 11.45
N ARG A 50 -16.82 18.35 10.76
CA ARG A 50 -18.10 19.04 10.96
C ARG A 50 -19.28 18.10 10.73
N PRO A 51 -20.13 17.86 11.75
CA PRO A 51 -21.25 16.94 11.62
C PRO A 51 -22.36 17.52 10.75
N SER A 52 -22.42 17.09 9.48
CA SER A 52 -23.45 17.50 8.52
C SER A 52 -23.55 16.50 7.37
N LEU A 53 -24.77 16.25 6.87
CA LEU A 53 -24.99 15.40 5.69
C LEU A 53 -24.23 15.93 4.47
N THR A 54 -24.16 17.25 4.29
CA THR A 54 -23.40 17.87 3.20
C THR A 54 -21.91 17.56 3.31
N GLN A 55 -21.36 17.50 4.53
CA GLN A 55 -19.95 17.15 4.75
C GLN A 55 -19.70 15.67 4.52
N ALA A 56 -20.63 14.79 4.91
CA ALA A 56 -20.54 13.37 4.57
C ALA A 56 -20.49 13.16 3.05
N LEU A 57 -21.40 13.79 2.29
CA LEU A 57 -21.42 13.69 0.83
C LEU A 57 -20.16 14.27 0.19
N ARG A 58 -19.66 15.40 0.72
CA ARG A 58 -18.39 15.99 0.27
C ARG A 58 -17.21 15.06 0.55
N GLY A 59 -17.18 14.43 1.72
CA GLY A 59 -16.18 13.43 2.09
C GLY A 59 -16.24 12.19 1.20
N ALA A 60 -17.44 11.69 0.89
CA ALA A 60 -17.64 10.57 -0.03
C ALA A 60 -17.09 10.87 -1.43
N ALA A 61 -17.48 12.04 -1.98
CA ALA A 61 -16.99 12.49 -3.28
C ALA A 61 -15.46 12.68 -3.26
N PHE A 62 -14.93 13.27 -2.19
CA PHE A 62 -13.49 13.40 -2.01
C PHE A 62 -12.78 12.05 -2.00
N GLY A 63 -13.26 11.07 -1.23
CA GLY A 63 -12.69 9.73 -1.20
C GLY A 63 -12.72 9.03 -2.57
N ALA A 64 -13.79 9.22 -3.35
CA ALA A 64 -13.89 8.67 -4.70
C ALA A 64 -12.87 9.32 -5.68
N PHE A 65 -12.82 10.65 -5.71
CA PHE A 65 -12.01 11.39 -6.69
C PHE A 65 -10.53 11.52 -6.30
N ALA A 66 -10.23 11.68 -5.02
CA ALA A 66 -8.87 11.91 -4.53
C ALA A 66 -8.13 10.65 -4.09
N PHE A 67 -8.85 9.56 -3.80
CA PHE A 67 -8.23 8.29 -3.42
C PHE A 67 -8.60 7.16 -4.39
N THR A 68 -9.88 6.79 -4.54
CA THR A 68 -10.26 5.60 -5.34
C THR A 68 -9.75 5.66 -6.79
N ILE A 69 -10.06 6.72 -7.53
CA ILE A 69 -9.65 6.82 -8.94
C ILE A 69 -8.12 6.84 -9.07
N PRO A 70 -7.38 7.70 -8.34
CA PRO A 70 -5.92 7.67 -8.32
C PRO A 70 -5.29 6.32 -7.98
N SER A 71 -5.78 5.63 -6.94
CA SER A 71 -5.27 4.32 -6.54
C SER A 71 -5.43 3.30 -7.66
N LEU A 72 -6.61 3.21 -8.27
CA LEU A 72 -6.86 2.26 -9.36
C LEU A 72 -6.04 2.58 -10.62
N LEU A 73 -5.92 3.85 -10.99
CA LEU A 73 -5.06 4.27 -12.10
C LEU A 73 -3.60 3.96 -11.84
N SER A 74 -3.13 4.19 -10.60
CA SER A 74 -1.77 3.87 -10.20
C SER A 74 -1.51 2.36 -10.26
N ASP A 75 -2.47 1.52 -9.88
CA ASP A 75 -2.33 0.07 -9.91
C ASP A 75 -2.20 -0.46 -11.34
N LEU A 76 -2.99 0.07 -12.27
CA LEU A 76 -2.90 -0.27 -13.68
C LEU A 76 -1.54 0.15 -14.27
N ALA A 77 -1.09 1.36 -13.94
CA ALA A 77 0.20 1.86 -14.39
C ALA A 77 1.37 1.07 -13.78
N ILE A 78 1.31 0.70 -12.50
CA ILE A 78 2.32 -0.14 -11.84
C ILE A 78 2.36 -1.52 -12.48
N ALA A 79 1.20 -2.13 -12.76
CA ALA A 79 1.12 -3.40 -13.46
C ALA A 79 1.79 -3.33 -14.85
N SER A 80 1.66 -2.19 -15.54
CA SER A 80 2.35 -1.96 -16.83
C SER A 80 3.86 -1.76 -16.68
N LEU A 81 4.31 -1.04 -15.63
CA LEU A 81 5.72 -0.80 -15.36
C LEU A 81 6.48 -2.07 -14.93
N LEU A 82 5.76 -3.00 -14.31
CA LEU A 82 6.29 -4.23 -13.71
C LEU A 82 5.81 -5.50 -14.44
N LEU A 83 5.44 -5.42 -15.73
CA LEU A 83 4.91 -6.54 -16.53
C LEU A 83 5.73 -7.84 -16.44
N ASN A 84 7.05 -7.74 -16.29
CA ASN A 84 7.96 -8.89 -16.24
C ASN A 84 8.23 -9.42 -14.81
N GLU A 85 7.65 -8.82 -13.77
CA GLU A 85 7.88 -9.20 -12.38
C GLU A 85 6.83 -10.20 -11.89
N LYS A 86 7.25 -11.42 -11.57
CA LYS A 86 6.37 -12.45 -10.97
C LYS A 86 5.86 -12.05 -9.57
N LEU A 87 6.65 -11.27 -8.82
CA LEU A 87 6.38 -10.95 -7.41
C LEU A 87 5.39 -9.80 -7.22
N MET A 88 5.17 -8.94 -8.22
CA MET A 88 4.25 -7.81 -8.13
C MET A 88 3.28 -7.83 -9.30
N ASP A 89 2.20 -8.60 -9.15
CA ASP A 89 1.08 -8.60 -10.07
C ASP A 89 0.07 -7.48 -9.73
N LEU A 90 -0.90 -7.25 -10.63
CA LEU A 90 -1.96 -6.25 -10.43
C LEU A 90 -2.71 -6.45 -9.11
N ARG A 91 -2.93 -7.70 -8.70
CA ARG A 91 -3.62 -8.04 -7.46
C ARG A 91 -2.85 -7.54 -6.24
N ARG A 92 -1.53 -7.75 -6.20
CA ARG A 92 -0.68 -7.27 -5.11
C ARG A 92 -0.54 -5.77 -5.13
N SER A 93 -0.47 -5.14 -6.31
CA SER A 93 -0.53 -3.67 -6.39
C SER A 93 -1.80 -3.14 -5.73
N MET A 94 -2.97 -3.68 -6.09
CA MET A 94 -4.25 -3.32 -5.47
C MET A 94 -4.26 -3.54 -3.96
N ALA A 95 -3.66 -4.64 -3.48
CA ALA A 95 -3.55 -4.88 -2.03
C ALA A 95 -2.66 -3.83 -1.33
N VAL A 96 -1.53 -3.46 -1.95
CA VAL A 96 -0.64 -2.41 -1.43
C VAL A 96 -1.35 -1.05 -1.45
N SER A 97 -2.13 -0.74 -2.48
CA SER A 97 -2.89 0.50 -2.60
C SER A 97 -4.05 0.57 -1.60
N LEU A 98 -4.74 -0.55 -1.35
CA LEU A 98 -5.72 -0.66 -0.27
C LEU A 98 -5.09 -0.40 1.11
N PHE A 99 -3.94 -1.02 1.38
CA PHE A 99 -3.22 -0.82 2.64
C PHE A 99 -2.70 0.62 2.79
N SER A 100 -2.19 1.20 1.71
CA SER A 100 -1.73 2.59 1.63
C SER A 100 -2.87 3.56 1.90
N SER A 101 -4.04 3.32 1.29
CA SER A 101 -5.25 4.11 1.51
C SER A 101 -5.73 4.03 2.96
N LEU A 102 -5.79 2.82 3.55
CA LEU A 102 -6.13 2.62 4.96
C LEU A 102 -5.23 3.44 5.90
N LEU A 103 -3.92 3.35 5.69
CA LEU A 103 -2.94 4.09 6.49
C LEU A 103 -3.10 5.60 6.33
N TRP A 104 -3.30 6.08 5.10
CA TRP A 104 -3.52 7.50 4.88
C TRP A 104 -4.79 7.99 5.56
N LEU A 105 -5.91 7.28 5.39
CA LEU A 105 -7.17 7.62 6.02
C LEU A 105 -7.07 7.63 7.55
N LEU A 106 -6.32 6.69 8.13
CA LEU A 106 -6.07 6.65 9.57
C LEU A 106 -5.33 7.92 10.03
N ILE A 107 -4.22 8.27 9.39
CA ILE A 107 -3.44 9.46 9.74
C ILE A 107 -4.25 10.73 9.49
N PHE A 108 -5.02 10.77 8.41
CA PHE A 108 -5.88 11.90 8.07
C PHE A 108 -6.97 12.10 9.12
N GLY A 109 -7.66 11.03 9.52
CA GLY A 109 -8.65 11.06 10.59
C GLY A 109 -8.06 11.42 11.95
N LEU A 110 -6.88 10.90 12.30
CA LEU A 110 -6.16 11.27 13.51
C LEU A 110 -5.81 12.76 13.53
N GLY A 111 -5.33 13.31 12.41
CA GLY A 111 -5.03 14.74 12.30
C GLY A 111 -6.26 15.61 12.57
N ILE A 112 -7.39 15.30 11.95
CA ILE A 112 -8.66 15.99 12.19
C ILE A 112 -9.08 15.87 13.67
N SER A 113 -8.94 14.68 14.25
CA SER A 113 -9.32 14.41 15.65
C SER A 113 -8.44 15.19 16.65
N LEU A 114 -7.21 15.53 16.26
CA LEU A 114 -6.28 16.37 17.02
C LEU A 114 -6.41 17.86 16.68
N CYS A 115 -7.55 18.28 16.11
CA CYS A 115 -7.87 19.66 15.72
C CYS A 115 -6.89 20.27 14.70
N ALA A 116 -6.15 19.46 13.93
CA ALA A 116 -5.38 19.96 12.82
C ALA A 116 -6.29 20.30 11.64
N SER A 117 -5.88 21.25 10.80
CA SER A 117 -6.64 21.58 9.60
C SER A 117 -6.72 20.39 8.66
N LEU A 118 -7.75 20.35 7.82
CA LEU A 118 -7.95 19.33 6.81
C LEU A 118 -6.75 19.23 5.85
N GLU A 119 -6.19 20.37 5.48
CA GLU A 119 -4.97 20.48 4.68
C GLU A 119 -3.78 19.79 5.37
N THR A 120 -3.47 20.17 6.61
CA THR A 120 -2.32 19.61 7.34
C THR A 120 -2.50 18.11 7.56
N SER A 121 -3.69 17.69 7.96
CA SER A 121 -4.02 16.29 8.23
C SER A 121 -3.89 15.41 6.98
N PHE A 122 -4.28 15.94 5.81
CA PHE A 122 -4.10 15.24 4.54
C PHE A 122 -2.61 15.11 4.17
N TYR A 123 -1.83 16.18 4.31
CA TYR A 123 -0.39 16.17 3.96
C TYR A 123 0.45 15.28 4.88
N LEU A 124 0.05 15.07 6.14
CA LEU A 124 0.76 14.18 7.06
C LEU A 124 0.80 12.71 6.59
N GLY A 125 -0.19 12.27 5.81
CA GLY A 125 -0.23 10.90 5.30
C GLY A 125 0.81 10.63 4.20
N VAL A 126 1.16 11.63 3.40
CA VAL A 126 2.08 11.50 2.24
C VAL A 126 3.43 10.87 2.63
N PRO A 127 4.20 11.39 3.61
CA PRO A 127 5.50 10.84 3.96
C PRO A 127 5.42 9.42 4.50
N ILE A 128 4.37 9.11 5.28
CA ILE A 128 4.20 7.79 5.91
C ILE A 128 3.89 6.75 4.84
N VAL A 129 2.91 7.02 3.99
CA VAL A 129 2.50 6.12 2.89
C VAL A 129 3.65 5.91 1.92
N LEU A 130 4.33 6.98 1.52
CA LEU A 130 5.44 6.88 0.58
C LEU A 130 6.61 6.07 1.15
N THR A 131 6.93 6.21 2.44
CA THR A 131 7.98 5.42 3.10
C THR A 131 7.63 3.94 3.10
N ILE A 132 6.39 3.59 3.47
CA ILE A 132 5.92 2.22 3.53
C ILE A 132 5.89 1.60 2.13
N ARG A 133 5.34 2.32 1.13
CA ARG A 133 5.38 1.87 -0.27
C ARG A 133 6.81 1.70 -0.77
N SER A 134 7.72 2.61 -0.42
CA SER A 134 9.13 2.49 -0.77
C SER A 134 9.76 1.22 -0.18
N LEU A 135 9.48 0.90 1.09
CA LEU A 135 9.93 -0.36 1.70
C LEU A 135 9.40 -1.58 0.95
N ILE A 136 8.12 -1.58 0.57
CA ILE A 136 7.49 -2.69 -0.15
C ILE A 136 8.11 -2.86 -1.55
N PHE A 137 8.13 -1.80 -2.38
CA PHE A 137 8.64 -1.92 -3.75
C PHE A 137 10.16 -2.16 -3.81
N PHE A 138 10.94 -1.62 -2.87
CA PHE A 138 12.38 -1.89 -2.86
C PHE A 138 12.72 -3.29 -2.34
N SER A 139 11.90 -3.87 -1.46
CA SER A 139 12.11 -5.22 -0.94
C SER A 139 11.56 -6.30 -1.86
N MET A 140 10.41 -6.08 -2.52
CA MET A 140 9.69 -7.13 -3.26
C MET A 140 10.05 -7.17 -4.75
N THR A 141 10.36 -6.03 -5.37
CA THR A 141 10.64 -5.96 -6.81
C THR A 141 12.14 -6.11 -7.11
N SER A 142 12.46 -6.79 -8.22
CA SER A 142 13.83 -6.92 -8.73
C SER A 142 14.12 -5.99 -9.92
N SER A 143 13.12 -5.27 -10.43
CA SER A 143 13.24 -4.29 -11.53
C SER A 143 14.26 -3.18 -11.29
N LYS A 144 14.52 -2.39 -12.34
CA LYS A 144 15.42 -1.23 -12.29
C LYS A 144 15.00 -0.23 -11.21
N LEU A 145 15.98 0.48 -10.64
CA LEU A 145 15.75 1.45 -9.56
C LEU A 145 14.67 2.48 -9.89
N HIS A 146 14.65 3.02 -11.12
CA HIS A 146 13.63 3.99 -11.52
C HIS A 146 12.21 3.41 -11.47
N ASN A 147 12.01 2.16 -11.90
CA ASN A 147 10.70 1.50 -11.82
C ASN A 147 10.25 1.32 -10.38
N ARG A 148 11.18 1.03 -9.44
CA ARG A 148 10.86 0.93 -8.01
C ARG A 148 10.45 2.27 -7.42
N ILE A 149 11.20 3.34 -7.74
CA ILE A 149 10.89 4.71 -7.30
C ILE A 149 9.54 5.16 -7.86
N LEU A 150 9.33 5.00 -9.17
CA LEU A 150 8.07 5.36 -9.82
C LEU A 150 6.90 4.59 -9.23
N SER A 151 7.01 3.26 -9.06
CA SER A 151 5.93 2.44 -8.51
C SER A 151 5.59 2.80 -7.06
N ALA A 152 6.60 3.14 -6.25
CA ALA A 152 6.38 3.59 -4.88
C ALA A 152 5.68 4.96 -4.84
N ALA A 153 6.09 5.89 -5.71
CA ALA A 153 5.62 7.28 -5.71
C ALA A 153 4.29 7.50 -6.44
N LEU A 154 3.91 6.62 -7.38
CA LEU A 154 2.81 6.91 -8.32
C LEU A 154 1.46 7.11 -7.63
N GLU A 155 1.03 6.18 -6.77
CA GLU A 155 -0.22 6.33 -6.02
C GLU A 155 -0.22 7.61 -5.16
N PRO A 156 0.76 7.81 -4.25
CA PRO A 156 0.70 8.98 -3.39
C PRO A 156 0.85 10.31 -4.13
N ALA A 157 1.57 10.34 -5.25
CA ALA A 157 1.62 11.52 -6.11
C ALA A 157 0.27 11.82 -6.77
N LEU A 158 -0.40 10.81 -7.33
CA LEU A 158 -1.72 10.99 -7.95
C LEU A 158 -2.79 11.37 -6.91
N CYS A 159 -2.79 10.73 -5.74
CA CYS A 159 -3.70 11.10 -4.65
C CYS A 159 -3.46 12.53 -4.17
N LEU A 160 -2.19 12.95 -4.06
CA LEU A 160 -1.84 14.31 -3.67
C LEU A 160 -2.32 15.34 -4.71
N VAL A 161 -2.09 15.09 -6.00
CA VAL A 161 -2.54 15.98 -7.09
C VAL A 161 -4.06 16.09 -7.09
N MET A 162 -4.77 14.96 -7.03
CA MET A 162 -6.23 14.99 -6.98
C MET A 162 -6.76 15.60 -5.68
N GLY A 163 -6.06 15.43 -4.56
CA GLY A 163 -6.37 16.08 -3.30
C GLY A 163 -6.27 17.61 -3.38
N ILE A 164 -5.20 18.12 -4.01
CA ILE A 164 -5.02 19.56 -4.28
C ILE A 164 -6.15 20.08 -5.15
N ILE A 165 -6.53 19.38 -6.22
CA ILE A 165 -7.59 19.80 -7.12
C ILE A 165 -8.96 19.81 -6.42
N THR A 166 -9.31 18.72 -5.73
CA THR A 166 -10.65 18.51 -5.16
C THR A 166 -10.91 19.36 -3.91
N LEU A 167 -9.90 19.55 -3.05
CA LEU A 167 -10.03 20.36 -1.83
C LEU A 167 -9.45 21.77 -1.96
N ARG A 168 -8.88 22.11 -3.12
CA ARG A 168 -8.19 23.38 -3.35
C ARG A 168 -7.08 23.62 -2.32
N LEU A 169 -6.33 22.56 -2.00
CA LEU A 169 -5.21 22.65 -1.05
C LEU A 169 -4.07 23.49 -1.62
N ASN A 170 -3.18 23.99 -0.76
CA ASN A 170 -2.07 24.80 -1.23
C ASN A 170 -1.04 23.94 -1.98
N ALA A 171 -0.96 24.10 -3.30
CA ALA A 171 -0.07 23.34 -4.17
C ALA A 171 1.41 23.50 -3.81
N PHE A 172 1.83 24.67 -3.31
CA PHE A 172 3.22 24.89 -2.88
C PHE A 172 3.57 24.01 -1.67
N LYS A 173 2.68 23.98 -0.66
CA LYS A 173 2.86 23.08 0.50
C LYS A 173 2.85 21.63 0.07
N GLY A 174 1.90 21.24 -0.80
CA GLY A 174 1.82 19.88 -1.33
C GLY A 174 3.09 19.47 -2.07
N GLY A 175 3.63 20.33 -2.94
CA GLY A 175 4.89 20.10 -3.64
C GLY A 175 6.08 19.95 -2.69
N LEU A 176 6.18 20.81 -1.67
CA LEU A 176 7.23 20.72 -0.66
C LEU A 176 7.11 19.41 0.14
N THR A 177 5.90 19.04 0.57
CA THR A 177 5.63 17.77 1.25
C THR A 177 6.03 16.59 0.38
N ALA A 178 5.71 16.59 -0.92
CA ALA A 178 6.08 15.53 -1.84
C ALA A 178 7.60 15.39 -1.99
N ILE A 179 8.32 16.50 -2.17
CA ILE A 179 9.79 16.50 -2.30
C ILE A 179 10.44 15.97 -1.02
N LEU A 180 10.04 16.50 0.14
CA LEU A 180 10.58 16.04 1.42
C LEU A 180 10.24 14.57 1.67
N SER A 181 9.02 14.15 1.36
CA SER A 181 8.59 12.75 1.49
C SER A 181 9.41 11.83 0.60
N LEU A 182 9.71 12.23 -0.63
CA LEU A 182 10.56 11.44 -1.53
C LEU A 182 11.98 11.31 -0.97
N LEU A 183 12.58 12.41 -0.52
CA LEU A 183 13.92 12.40 0.04
C LEU A 183 14.02 11.54 1.30
N PHE A 184 13.14 11.78 2.27
CA PHE A 184 13.17 11.06 3.54
C PHE A 184 12.64 9.63 3.41
N GLY A 185 11.56 9.41 2.67
CA GLY A 185 10.95 8.10 2.52
C GLY A 185 11.83 7.12 1.73
N LEU A 186 12.40 7.56 0.60
CA LEU A 186 13.34 6.74 -0.17
C LEU A 186 14.66 6.57 0.59
N GLY A 187 15.19 7.64 1.18
CA GLY A 187 16.41 7.61 1.98
C GLY A 187 16.28 6.63 3.15
N TYR A 188 15.19 6.72 3.91
CA TYR A 188 14.93 5.82 5.03
C TYR A 188 14.74 4.37 4.57
N ALA A 189 13.91 4.12 3.55
CA ALA A 189 13.67 2.77 3.05
C ALA A 189 14.96 2.09 2.57
N THR A 190 15.81 2.82 1.84
CA THR A 190 17.10 2.28 1.37
C THR A 190 18.07 2.01 2.51
N LEU A 191 18.15 2.88 3.52
CA LEU A 191 19.00 2.67 4.70
C LEU A 191 18.55 1.45 5.51
N VAL A 192 17.25 1.32 5.77
CA VAL A 192 16.69 0.17 6.51
C VAL A 192 16.96 -1.13 5.76
N LEU A 193 16.66 -1.18 4.46
CA LEU A 193 16.88 -2.39 3.66
C LEU A 193 18.35 -2.76 3.57
N ARG A 194 19.26 -1.79 3.40
CA ARG A 194 20.71 -2.04 3.45
C ARG A 194 21.16 -2.60 4.80
N LYS A 195 20.62 -2.08 5.90
CA LYS A 195 20.95 -2.56 7.25
C LYS A 195 20.44 -3.99 7.49
N VAL A 196 19.23 -4.30 7.05
CA VAL A 196 18.65 -5.65 7.11
C VAL A 196 19.46 -6.62 6.27
N GLU A 197 19.83 -6.21 5.06
CA GLU A 197 20.62 -7.02 4.14
C GLU A 197 22.01 -7.31 4.69
N ARG A 198 22.72 -6.27 5.17
CA ARG A 198 24.06 -6.42 5.75
C ARG A 198 24.05 -7.37 6.95
N LYS A 199 23.10 -7.18 7.88
CA LYS A 199 22.94 -8.08 9.04
C LYS A 199 22.56 -9.50 8.63
N GLY A 200 21.80 -9.65 7.55
CA GLY A 200 21.46 -10.94 6.96
C GLY A 200 22.69 -11.70 6.51
N VAL A 201 23.53 -11.05 5.71
CA VAL A 201 24.78 -11.60 5.20
C VAL A 201 25.76 -11.88 6.34
N GLU A 202 25.92 -10.96 7.29
CA GLU A 202 26.79 -11.13 8.47
C GLU A 202 26.39 -12.35 9.31
N LYS A 203 25.08 -12.63 9.47
CA LYS A 203 24.58 -13.69 10.35
C LYS A 203 24.43 -15.04 9.66
N PHE A 204 23.98 -15.07 8.42
CA PHE A 204 23.59 -16.29 7.71
C PHE A 204 24.47 -16.59 6.48
N GLY A 205 25.33 -15.67 6.06
CA GLY A 205 26.21 -15.83 4.89
C GLY A 205 25.52 -15.62 3.54
N PHE A 206 24.22 -15.28 3.51
CA PHE A 206 23.47 -15.05 2.28
C PHE A 206 22.50 -13.87 2.42
N SER A 207 21.99 -13.40 1.27
CA SER A 207 21.07 -12.27 1.14
C SER A 207 19.72 -12.57 1.81
N SER A 208 19.35 -11.80 2.86
CA SER A 208 18.04 -11.93 3.50
C SER A 208 16.90 -11.56 2.56
N LEU A 209 17.07 -10.48 1.79
CA LEU A 209 16.05 -10.06 0.81
C LEU A 209 15.97 -11.04 -0.35
N GLY A 210 17.10 -11.60 -0.79
CA GLY A 210 17.15 -12.66 -1.78
C GLY A 210 16.40 -13.91 -1.32
N LEU A 211 16.65 -14.37 -0.08
CA LEU A 211 15.93 -15.51 0.51
C LEU A 211 14.43 -15.24 0.57
N LEU A 212 14.03 -14.05 1.06
CA LEU A 212 12.62 -13.67 1.14
C LEU A 212 11.95 -13.68 -0.23
N LYS A 213 12.59 -13.11 -1.25
CA LYS A 213 12.10 -13.14 -2.63
C LYS A 213 11.97 -14.58 -3.12
N SER A 214 13.03 -15.38 -3.05
CA SER A 214 13.02 -16.78 -3.51
C SER A 214 11.94 -17.61 -2.82
N PHE A 215 11.81 -17.45 -1.50
CA PHE A 215 10.75 -18.10 -0.72
C PHE A 215 9.36 -17.70 -1.21
N LEU A 216 9.10 -16.41 -1.36
CA LEU A 216 7.82 -15.93 -1.86
C LEU A 216 7.55 -16.45 -3.28
N THR A 217 8.50 -16.32 -4.20
CA THR A 217 8.30 -16.81 -5.58
C THR A 217 7.97 -18.30 -5.61
N THR A 218 8.64 -19.12 -4.81
CA THR A 218 8.37 -20.57 -4.72
C THR A 218 7.00 -20.85 -4.11
N TRP A 219 6.68 -20.19 -2.99
CA TRP A 219 5.38 -20.30 -2.32
C TRP A 219 4.21 -19.92 -3.24
N LEU A 220 4.45 -18.99 -4.16
CA LEU A 220 3.44 -18.48 -5.09
C LEU A 220 3.35 -19.31 -6.37
N ASP A 221 4.47 -19.85 -6.87
CA ASP A 221 4.49 -20.75 -8.02
C ASP A 221 3.85 -22.11 -7.67
N GLU A 222 3.95 -22.58 -6.41
CA GLU A 222 3.23 -23.77 -5.91
C GLU A 222 1.70 -23.61 -5.85
N GLU A 223 1.14 -22.40 -6.02
CA GLU A 223 -0.32 -22.20 -6.15
C GLU A 223 -0.91 -22.82 -7.45
N ILE A 224 -0.08 -23.20 -8.43
CA ILE A 224 -0.54 -23.68 -9.75
C ILE A 224 -0.74 -25.22 -9.81
N SER A 225 -0.17 -25.98 -8.87
CA SER A 225 -0.37 -27.43 -8.80
C SER A 225 -1.22 -27.81 -7.58
N PRO A 226 -2.48 -28.27 -7.76
CA PRO A 226 -3.23 -28.82 -6.64
C PRO A 226 -2.54 -30.11 -6.16
N LEU A 227 -2.35 -30.21 -4.85
CA LEU A 227 -2.13 -31.49 -4.15
C LEU A 227 -3.46 -32.26 -4.03
#